data_AF-J3F266-F1
#
_entry.id   AF-J3F266-F1
#
_cell.length_a   1.000
_cell.length_b   1.000
_cell.length_c   1.000
_cell.angle_alpha   90.00
_cell.angle_beta   90.00
_cell.angle_gamma   90.00
#
_symmetry.space_group_name_H-M   'P 1'
#
loop_
_entity.id
_entity.type
_entity.pdbx_description
1 polymer ?
#
loop_
_entity_poly.entity_id
_entity_poly.type
_entity_poly.pdbx_seq_one_letter_code
_entity_poly.pdbx_strand_id
1 'polypeptide(L)'
;MEQPTQVVIERDGATRTVSVTAVEAQRTVRDSQGAPVKDATGAVRTEARPYVGIAPSLGTIPQSPAKIPGLIAQAVGGTVKAIATLPVGLYHAVQAGLGMEQRSADSGVVGLVGMGRMAGQATSGGATGGGQVPLSMRVSSMLVLLGSLNLALFAFNLVPLLPLDGGHVAGACWEGIRRMIAKAQGKPDPGPVDTAKMIPVGQVGFGLLIVMALVLVWVDIAAPL
;
A
#
# COMPACT_ATOMS: atom_id res chain seq x y z
N MET A 1 17.56 15.36 -39.29
CA MET A 1 16.39 15.07 -40.16
C MET A 1 15.60 13.96 -39.50
N GLU A 2 14.39 14.26 -39.04
CA GLU A 2 13.52 13.33 -38.29
C GLU A 2 12.88 12.30 -39.24
N GLN A 3 13.57 11.19 -39.52
CA GLN A 3 13.00 10.11 -40.32
C GLN A 3 12.20 9.13 -39.44
N PRO A 4 10.91 8.89 -39.74
CA PRO A 4 10.10 7.94 -39.00
C PRO A 4 10.66 6.52 -39.14
N THR A 5 10.91 5.84 -38.02
CA THR A 5 11.36 4.44 -37.97
C THR A 5 10.20 3.54 -37.57
N GLN A 6 10.03 2.41 -38.26
CA GLN A 6 9.01 1.44 -37.90
C GLN A 6 9.48 0.58 -36.72
N VAL A 7 8.66 0.51 -35.69
CA VAL A 7 8.87 -0.32 -34.51
C VAL A 7 7.70 -1.29 -34.40
N VAL A 8 8.02 -2.56 -34.22
CA VAL A 8 7.03 -3.61 -33.99
C VAL A 8 6.78 -3.71 -32.49
N ILE A 9 5.51 -3.60 -32.09
CA ILE A 9 5.07 -3.75 -30.70
C ILE A 9 4.05 -4.89 -30.60
N GLU A 10 4.02 -5.57 -29.47
CA GLU A 10 2.96 -6.52 -29.13
C GLU A 10 1.96 -5.83 -28.19
N ARG A 11 0.67 -5.88 -28.54
CA ARG A 11 -0.42 -5.34 -27.71
C ARG A 11 -1.62 -6.27 -27.78
N ASP A 12 -2.14 -6.66 -26.61
CA ASP A 12 -3.30 -7.56 -26.47
C ASP A 12 -3.13 -8.89 -27.24
N GLY A 13 -1.90 -9.42 -27.28
CA GLY A 13 -1.56 -10.64 -28.01
C GLY A 13 -1.49 -10.49 -29.54
N ALA A 14 -1.59 -9.26 -30.07
CA ALA A 14 -1.47 -8.97 -31.49
C ALA A 14 -0.25 -8.09 -31.79
N THR A 15 0.50 -8.47 -32.81
CA THR A 15 1.63 -7.70 -33.32
C THR A 15 1.14 -6.48 -34.11
N ARG A 16 1.60 -5.29 -33.76
CA ARG A 16 1.28 -4.03 -34.45
C ARG A 16 2.55 -3.28 -34.80
N THR A 17 2.59 -2.72 -36.01
CA THR A 17 3.69 -1.85 -36.45
C THR A 17 3.31 -0.40 -36.18
N VAL A 18 4.18 0.32 -35.46
CA VAL A 18 4.00 1.73 -35.12
C VAL A 18 5.16 2.53 -35.67
N SER A 19 4.88 3.72 -36.20
CA SER A 19 5.89 4.67 -36.66
C SER A 19 6.33 5.54 -35.49
N VAL A 20 7.64 5.56 -35.21
CA VAL A 20 8.22 6.36 -34.13
C VAL A 20 9.22 7.36 -34.71
N THR A 21 9.08 8.62 -34.35
CA THR A 21 10.03 9.68 -34.67
C THR A 21 10.95 9.89 -33.47
N ALA A 22 12.25 9.68 -33.65
CA ALA A 22 13.24 9.88 -32.60
C ALA A 22 13.58 11.37 -32.46
N VAL A 23 13.71 11.84 -31.22
CA VAL A 23 14.13 13.21 -30.91
C VAL A 23 15.63 13.21 -30.64
N GLU A 24 16.36 14.20 -31.17
CA GLU A 24 17.79 14.34 -30.89
C GLU A 24 18.01 14.78 -29.43
N ALA A 25 18.74 13.98 -28.66
CA ALA A 25 19.14 14.30 -27.29
C ALA A 25 20.66 14.31 -27.17
N GLN A 26 21.21 15.29 -26.47
CA GLN A 26 22.63 15.34 -26.14
C GLN A 26 22.96 14.21 -25.16
N ARG A 27 23.82 13.28 -25.57
CA ARG A 27 24.23 12.12 -24.76
C ARG A 27 25.73 12.12 -24.56
N THR A 28 26.15 11.80 -23.33
CA THR A 28 27.57 11.62 -23.00
C THR A 28 28.18 10.51 -23.85
N VAL A 29 29.26 10.83 -24.54
CA VAL A 29 30.04 9.83 -25.28
C VAL A 29 30.79 8.97 -24.27
N ARG A 30 30.63 7.65 -24.36
CA ARG A 30 31.32 6.68 -23.51
C ARG A 30 32.34 5.90 -24.32
N ASP A 31 33.46 5.55 -23.70
CA ASP A 31 34.49 4.69 -24.29
C ASP A 31 34.08 3.19 -24.24
N SER A 32 34.96 2.31 -24.73
CA SER A 32 34.75 0.85 -24.74
C SER A 32 34.62 0.21 -23.36
N GLN A 33 34.94 0.94 -22.29
CA GLN A 33 34.81 0.52 -20.89
C GLN A 33 33.58 1.17 -20.23
N GLY A 34 32.81 1.96 -20.97
CA GLY A 34 31.62 2.64 -20.48
C GLY A 34 31.90 3.93 -19.70
N ALA A 35 33.15 4.42 -19.66
CA ALA A 35 33.51 5.65 -18.97
C ALA A 35 33.23 6.89 -19.85
N PRO A 36 32.80 8.02 -19.26
CA PRO A 36 32.51 9.24 -20.02
C PRO A 36 33.80 9.83 -20.60
N VAL A 37 33.83 9.98 -21.93
CA VAL A 37 34.95 10.61 -22.64
C VAL A 37 34.96 12.10 -22.33
N LYS A 38 36.10 12.61 -21.87
CA LYS A 38 36.32 14.03 -21.60
C LYS A 38 37.02 14.69 -22.78
N ASP A 39 36.71 15.95 -23.02
CA ASP A 39 37.42 16.78 -23.99
C ASP A 39 38.73 17.34 -23.41
N ALA A 40 39.48 18.09 -24.21
CA ALA A 40 40.76 18.69 -23.82
C ALA A 40 40.65 19.71 -22.67
N THR A 41 39.42 20.15 -22.32
CA THR A 41 39.15 21.06 -21.20
C THR A 41 38.75 20.30 -19.92
N GLY A 42 38.67 18.97 -19.98
CA GLY A 42 38.23 18.13 -18.88
C GLY A 42 36.71 18.02 -18.75
N ALA A 43 35.95 18.66 -19.64
CA ALA A 43 34.49 18.58 -19.67
C ALA A 43 34.02 17.30 -20.37
N VAL A 44 32.84 16.80 -19.99
CA VAL A 44 32.28 15.57 -20.55
C VAL A 44 31.79 15.84 -21.97
N ARG A 45 32.33 15.09 -22.95
CA ARG A 45 31.94 15.23 -24.34
C ARG A 45 30.52 14.68 -24.54
N THR A 46 29.64 15.50 -25.11
CA THR A 46 28.30 15.08 -25.52
C THR A 46 28.18 15.05 -27.04
N GLU A 47 27.34 14.15 -27.53
CA GLU A 47 27.00 14.03 -28.95
C GLU A 47 25.47 13.97 -29.08
N ALA A 48 24.92 14.64 -30.09
CA ALA A 48 23.51 14.55 -30.42
C ALA A 48 23.21 13.15 -30.97
N ARG A 49 22.39 12.38 -30.26
CA ARG A 49 21.95 11.05 -30.71
C ARG A 49 20.43 10.98 -30.74
N PRO A 50 19.83 10.32 -31.75
CA PRO A 50 18.40 10.08 -31.78
C PRO A 50 18.02 9.19 -30.59
N TYR A 51 17.02 9.63 -29.84
CA TYR A 51 16.53 8.94 -28.65
C TYR A 51 15.01 8.81 -28.71
N VAL A 52 14.53 7.63 -28.33
CA VAL A 52 13.10 7.32 -28.15
C VAL A 52 12.88 7.00 -26.68
N GLY A 53 12.10 7.83 -26.00
CA GLY A 53 11.65 7.56 -24.63
C GLY A 53 10.38 6.72 -24.66
N ILE A 54 10.36 5.62 -23.93
CA ILE A 54 9.14 4.84 -23.68
C ILE A 54 8.68 5.20 -22.28
N ALA A 55 7.50 5.79 -22.18
CA ALA A 55 6.83 6.06 -20.91
C ALA A 55 5.49 5.33 -20.86
N PRO A 56 5.07 4.82 -19.69
CA PRO A 56 3.74 4.25 -19.54
C PRO A 56 2.69 5.33 -19.83
N SER A 57 1.67 4.98 -20.61
CA SER A 57 0.51 5.86 -20.75
C SER A 57 -0.24 5.90 -19.42
N LEU A 58 -0.31 7.07 -18.80
CA LEU A 58 -1.09 7.30 -17.59
C LEU A 58 -2.55 7.50 -17.99
N GLY A 59 -3.41 6.53 -17.67
CA GLY A 59 -4.83 6.60 -18.00
C GLY A 59 -5.65 5.54 -17.29
N THR A 60 -6.91 5.85 -17.03
CA THR A 60 -7.89 4.93 -16.43
C THR A 60 -8.66 4.25 -17.55
N ILE A 61 -8.62 2.92 -17.61
CA ILE A 61 -9.48 2.17 -18.52
C ILE A 61 -10.77 1.75 -17.80
N PRO A 62 -11.94 1.81 -18.46
CA PRO A 62 -13.16 1.23 -17.92
C PRO A 62 -12.93 -0.24 -17.58
N GLN A 63 -13.39 -0.64 -16.39
CA GLN A 63 -13.37 -2.03 -15.94
C GLN A 63 -14.79 -2.54 -15.77
N SER A 64 -14.97 -3.85 -15.93
CA SER A 64 -16.26 -4.48 -15.70
C SER A 64 -16.68 -4.33 -14.22
N PRO A 65 -17.94 -3.92 -13.94
CA PRO A 65 -18.48 -3.90 -12.58
C PRO A 65 -18.40 -5.26 -11.86
N ALA A 66 -18.30 -6.36 -12.60
CA ALA A 66 -18.12 -7.70 -12.02
C ALA A 66 -16.81 -7.87 -11.22
N LYS A 67 -15.82 -6.97 -11.40
CA LYS A 67 -14.57 -6.97 -10.63
C LYS A 67 -14.70 -6.32 -9.25
N ILE A 68 -15.76 -5.53 -9.02
CA ILE A 68 -15.95 -4.75 -7.78
C ILE A 68 -15.97 -5.65 -6.54
N PRO A 69 -16.72 -6.78 -6.49
CA PRO A 69 -16.73 -7.64 -5.31
C PRO A 69 -15.35 -8.21 -4.98
N GLY A 70 -14.57 -8.58 -6.00
CA GLY A 70 -13.21 -9.09 -5.81
C GLY A 70 -12.25 -8.04 -5.25
N LEU A 71 -12.34 -6.80 -5.75
CA LEU A 71 -11.56 -5.67 -5.22
C LEU A 71 -11.89 -5.39 -3.75
N ILE A 72 -13.18 -5.37 -3.40
CA ILE A 72 -13.62 -5.17 -2.02
C ILE A 72 -13.14 -6.32 -1.13
N ALA A 73 -13.31 -7.57 -1.56
CA ALA A 73 -12.84 -8.74 -0.81
C ALA A 73 -11.34 -8.72 -0.59
N GLN A 74 -10.55 -8.31 -1.58
CA GLN A 74 -9.11 -8.17 -1.46
C GLN A 74 -8.72 -7.04 -0.50
N ALA A 75 -9.39 -5.89 -0.56
CA ALA A 75 -9.14 -4.77 0.34
C ALA A 75 -9.49 -5.13 1.80
N VAL A 76 -10.64 -5.76 2.02
CA VAL A 76 -11.08 -6.25 3.33
C VAL A 76 -10.10 -7.33 3.84
N GLY A 77 -9.79 -8.33 3.02
CA GLY A 77 -8.88 -9.41 3.38
C GLY A 77 -7.46 -8.93 3.68
N GLY A 78 -6.95 -7.97 2.91
CA GLY A 78 -5.68 -7.31 3.19
C GLY A 78 -5.68 -6.56 4.52
N THR A 79 -6.78 -5.85 4.82
CA THR A 79 -6.94 -5.12 6.09
C THR A 79 -7.00 -6.08 7.28
N VAL A 80 -7.80 -7.15 7.18
CA VAL A 80 -7.89 -8.19 8.23
C VAL A 80 -6.55 -8.88 8.42
N LYS A 81 -5.85 -9.23 7.33
CA LYS A 81 -4.51 -9.82 7.38
C LYS A 81 -3.53 -8.89 8.08
N ALA A 82 -3.54 -7.60 7.73
CA ALA A 82 -2.69 -6.60 8.38
C ALA A 82 -2.92 -6.57 9.89
N ILE A 83 -4.18 -6.47 10.34
CA ILE A 83 -4.57 -6.51 11.76
C ILE A 83 -4.08 -7.80 12.44
N ALA A 84 -4.33 -8.95 11.82
CA ALA A 84 -3.91 -10.25 12.37
C ALA A 84 -2.39 -10.40 12.49
N THR A 85 -1.63 -9.76 11.60
CA THR A 85 -0.16 -9.77 11.63
C THR A 85 0.46 -8.70 12.53
N LEU A 86 -0.33 -7.76 13.08
CA LEU A 86 0.19 -6.70 13.97
C LEU A 86 1.01 -7.23 15.15
N PRO A 87 0.61 -8.30 15.88
CA PRO A 87 1.37 -8.76 17.04
C PRO A 87 2.76 -9.29 16.64
N VAL A 88 2.83 -10.01 15.52
CA VAL A 88 4.10 -10.54 14.97
C VAL A 88 4.98 -9.39 14.51
N GLY A 89 4.40 -8.41 13.81
CA GLY A 89 5.15 -7.23 13.38
C GLY A 89 5.65 -6.37 14.55
N LEU A 90 4.90 -6.27 15.65
CA LEU A 90 5.37 -5.62 16.88
C LEU A 90 6.57 -6.34 17.48
N TYR A 91 6.55 -7.68 17.52
CA TYR A 91 7.67 -8.47 18.02
C TYR A 91 8.95 -8.19 17.22
N HIS A 92 8.88 -8.23 15.89
CA HIS A 92 10.03 -7.92 15.03
C HIS A 92 10.48 -6.46 15.16
N ALA A 93 9.57 -5.52 15.33
CA ALA A 93 9.92 -4.11 15.56
C ALA A 93 10.72 -3.95 16.87
N VAL A 94 10.29 -4.60 17.95
CA VAL A 94 11.03 -4.58 19.23
C VAL A 94 12.40 -5.23 19.09
N GLN A 95 12.50 -6.38 18.43
CA GLN A 95 13.78 -7.06 18.17
C GLN A 95 14.74 -6.16 17.38
N ALA A 96 14.23 -5.46 16.36
CA ALA A 96 15.02 -4.50 15.58
C ALA A 96 15.46 -3.28 16.42
N GLY A 97 14.57 -2.72 17.25
CA GLY A 97 14.90 -1.62 18.16
C GLY A 97 15.94 -1.99 19.23
N LEU A 98 16.01 -3.26 19.61
CA LEU A 98 17.04 -3.81 20.50
C LEU A 98 18.33 -4.18 19.78
N GLY A 99 18.41 -4.02 18.46
CA GLY A 99 19.58 -4.33 17.63
C GLY A 99 19.79 -5.83 17.36
N MET A 100 18.79 -6.67 17.64
CA MET A 100 18.86 -8.13 17.43
C MET A 100 18.45 -8.57 16.03
N GLU A 101 17.80 -7.70 15.25
CA GLU A 101 17.34 -7.99 13.88
C GLU A 101 17.55 -6.76 12.96
N GLN A 102 17.93 -6.98 11.69
CA GLN A 102 17.94 -5.91 10.69
C GLN A 102 16.51 -5.66 10.19
N ARG A 103 16.03 -4.42 10.31
CA ARG A 103 14.68 -4.06 9.91
C ARG A 103 14.53 -4.21 8.39
N SER A 104 13.73 -5.17 7.96
CA SER A 104 13.43 -5.42 6.56
C SER A 104 12.07 -4.79 6.21
N ALA A 105 11.98 -4.10 5.07
CA ALA A 105 10.75 -3.44 4.61
C ALA A 105 9.55 -4.40 4.44
N ASP A 106 9.82 -5.70 4.31
CA ASP A 106 8.83 -6.76 4.13
C ASP A 106 8.31 -7.39 5.44
N SER A 107 8.99 -7.22 6.57
CA SER A 107 8.83 -8.14 7.71
C SER A 107 7.95 -7.65 8.87
N GLY A 108 7.55 -6.39 8.94
CA GLY A 108 6.75 -5.96 10.09
C GLY A 108 6.42 -4.49 10.09
N VAL A 109 5.11 -4.23 10.27
CA VAL A 109 4.47 -2.95 10.62
C VAL A 109 5.34 -1.75 10.26
N VAL A 110 5.07 -1.17 9.08
CA VAL A 110 5.65 0.11 8.69
C VAL A 110 5.39 1.10 9.83
N GLY A 111 6.47 1.57 10.45
CA GLY A 111 6.40 2.53 11.54
C GLY A 111 5.64 3.79 11.13
N LEU A 112 4.96 4.42 12.07
CA LEU A 112 4.11 5.59 11.81
C LEU A 112 4.91 6.73 11.13
N VAL A 113 6.19 6.85 11.50
CA VAL A 113 7.14 7.83 10.93
C VAL A 113 7.59 7.42 9.52
N GLY A 114 7.84 6.12 9.29
CA GLY A 114 8.16 5.57 7.97
C GLY A 114 7.00 5.73 6.98
N MET A 115 5.76 5.48 7.42
CA MET A 115 4.57 5.72 6.62
C MET A 115 4.39 7.22 6.33
N GLY A 116 4.62 8.10 7.30
CA GLY A 116 4.60 9.55 7.09
C GLY A 116 5.61 10.01 6.03
N ARG A 117 6.82 9.44 6.03
CA ARG A 117 7.85 9.71 5.03
C ARG A 117 7.50 9.15 3.66
N MET A 118 7.00 7.92 3.58
CA MET A 118 6.53 7.32 2.32
C MET A 118 5.34 8.07 1.73
N ALA A 119 4.40 8.51 2.56
CA ALA A 119 3.28 9.36 2.15
C ALA A 119 3.78 10.73 1.65
N GLY A 120 4.77 11.32 2.33
CA GLY A 120 5.47 12.52 1.85
C GLY A 120 6.17 12.31 0.49
N GLN A 121 6.85 11.18 0.30
CA GLN A 121 7.48 10.83 -0.96
C GLN A 121 6.46 10.59 -2.08
N ALA A 122 5.35 9.89 -1.81
CA ALA A 122 4.30 9.63 -2.78
C ALA A 122 3.58 10.92 -3.22
N THR A 123 3.36 11.85 -2.29
CA THR A 123 2.76 13.17 -2.59
C THR A 123 3.75 14.10 -3.29
N SER A 124 5.05 14.02 -2.98
CA SER A 124 6.08 14.76 -3.69
C SER A 124 6.37 14.22 -5.10
N GLY A 125 6.32 12.91 -5.30
CA GLY A 125 6.60 12.24 -6.58
C GLY A 125 5.52 12.46 -7.64
N GLY A 126 4.30 12.84 -7.23
CA GLY A 126 3.22 13.22 -8.14
C GLY A 126 3.35 14.62 -8.75
N ALA A 127 4.28 15.46 -8.25
CA ALA A 127 4.47 16.83 -8.70
C ALA A 127 5.78 17.04 -9.49
N THR A 128 6.71 16.09 -9.46
CA THR A 128 8.08 16.27 -9.99
C THR A 128 8.28 15.73 -11.41
N GLY A 129 7.20 15.42 -12.13
CA GLY A 129 7.27 14.66 -13.38
C GLY A 129 6.58 15.29 -14.59
N GLY A 130 6.57 16.62 -14.74
CA GLY A 130 6.36 17.35 -16.02
C GLY A 130 5.11 17.09 -16.87
N GLY A 131 4.29 16.10 -16.57
CA GLY A 131 3.07 15.72 -17.27
C GLY A 131 1.87 15.93 -16.36
N GLN A 132 0.86 16.63 -16.86
CA GLN A 132 -0.38 16.89 -16.14
C GLN A 132 -1.05 15.53 -15.83
N VAL A 133 -1.02 15.11 -14.56
CA VAL A 133 -1.78 13.94 -14.11
C VAL A 133 -3.26 14.21 -14.42
N PRO A 134 -3.96 13.31 -15.15
CA PRO A 134 -5.36 13.50 -15.48
C PRO A 134 -6.20 13.75 -14.22
N LEU A 135 -7.15 14.69 -14.27
CA LEU A 135 -8.06 15.00 -13.14
C LEU A 135 -8.73 13.72 -12.60
N SER A 136 -9.12 12.81 -13.49
CA SER A 136 -9.74 11.52 -13.15
C SER A 136 -8.83 10.64 -12.28
N MET A 137 -7.52 10.63 -12.53
CA MET A 137 -6.55 9.87 -11.73
C MET A 137 -6.34 10.50 -10.35
N ARG A 138 -6.34 11.83 -10.27
CA ARG A 138 -6.25 12.55 -8.99
C ARG A 138 -7.49 12.31 -8.12
N VAL A 139 -8.68 12.42 -8.70
CA VAL A 139 -9.96 12.14 -8.01
C VAL A 139 -10.03 10.67 -7.59
N SER A 140 -9.66 9.74 -8.48
CA SER A 140 -9.59 8.31 -8.16
C SER A 140 -8.64 8.04 -6.98
N SER A 141 -7.45 8.64 -6.97
CA SER A 141 -6.49 8.49 -5.87
C SER A 141 -7.06 9.02 -4.56
N MET A 142 -7.73 10.16 -4.57
CA MET A 142 -8.40 10.71 -3.38
C MET A 142 -9.54 9.80 -2.88
N LEU A 143 -10.34 9.25 -3.79
CA LEU A 143 -11.41 8.31 -3.44
C LEU A 143 -10.85 7.01 -2.86
N VAL A 144 -9.75 6.49 -3.41
CA VAL A 144 -9.06 5.30 -2.87
C VAL A 144 -8.50 5.58 -1.48
N LEU A 145 -7.86 6.74 -1.28
CA LEU A 145 -7.38 7.14 0.05
C LEU A 145 -8.52 7.25 1.06
N LEU A 146 -9.60 7.94 0.70
CA LEU A 146 -10.78 8.09 1.54
C LEU A 146 -11.42 6.72 1.85
N GLY A 147 -11.54 5.86 0.85
CA GLY A 147 -12.04 4.50 0.99
C GLY A 147 -11.16 3.66 1.91
N SER A 148 -9.84 3.72 1.75
CA SER A 148 -8.88 2.98 2.58
C SER A 148 -8.90 3.44 4.04
N LEU A 149 -9.04 4.75 4.28
CA LEU A 149 -9.16 5.30 5.63
C LEU A 149 -10.44 4.80 6.31
N ASN A 150 -11.59 4.90 5.63
CA ASN A 150 -12.87 4.43 6.18
C ASN A 150 -12.86 2.91 6.40
N LEU A 151 -12.24 2.15 5.49
CA LEU A 151 -12.08 0.71 5.63
C LEU A 151 -11.22 0.35 6.84
N ALA A 152 -10.11 1.07 7.04
CA ALA A 152 -9.26 0.88 8.21
C ALA A 152 -10.00 1.21 9.51
N LEU A 153 -10.75 2.33 9.56
CA LEU A 153 -11.57 2.69 10.73
C LEU A 153 -12.62 1.62 11.03
N PHE A 154 -13.31 1.12 9.99
CA PHE A 154 -14.29 0.05 10.15
C PHE A 154 -13.65 -1.25 10.66
N ALA A 155 -12.49 -1.62 10.10
CA ALA A 155 -11.78 -2.82 10.51
C ALA A 155 -11.24 -2.70 11.95
N PHE A 156 -10.74 -1.53 12.36
CA PHE A 156 -10.40 -1.25 13.75
C PHE A 156 -11.63 -1.32 14.66
N ASN A 157 -12.76 -0.73 14.23
CA ASN A 157 -14.01 -0.81 14.98
C ASN A 157 -14.51 -2.24 15.16
N LEU A 158 -14.15 -3.18 14.27
CA LEU A 158 -14.48 -4.61 14.41
C LEU A 158 -13.57 -5.38 15.38
N VAL A 159 -12.43 -4.81 15.79
CA VAL A 159 -11.56 -5.45 16.78
C VAL A 159 -12.28 -5.48 18.12
N PRO A 160 -12.36 -6.65 18.81
CA PRO A 160 -13.15 -6.81 20.03
C PRO A 160 -12.46 -6.13 21.23
N LEU A 161 -12.51 -4.80 21.30
CA LEU A 161 -11.96 -3.95 22.35
C LEU A 161 -13.00 -2.91 22.79
N LEU A 162 -12.94 -2.45 24.03
CA LEU A 162 -14.06 -1.72 24.65
C LEU A 162 -14.43 -0.32 24.13
N PRO A 163 -13.56 0.41 23.42
CA PRO A 163 -14.00 1.62 22.73
C PRO A 163 -14.46 1.35 21.29
N LEU A 164 -14.39 0.10 20.81
CA LEU A 164 -14.63 -0.30 19.43
C LEU A 164 -15.87 -1.22 19.41
N ASP A 165 -16.86 -0.91 18.57
CA ASP A 165 -18.16 -1.61 18.52
C ASP A 165 -18.05 -3.13 18.26
N GLY A 166 -16.87 -3.61 17.89
CA GLY A 166 -16.51 -5.01 17.65
C GLY A 166 -16.80 -5.93 18.84
N GLY A 167 -16.80 -5.43 20.08
CA GLY A 167 -17.26 -6.21 21.22
C GLY A 167 -18.74 -6.64 21.10
N HIS A 168 -19.59 -5.74 20.59
CA HIS A 168 -21.00 -6.01 20.31
C HIS A 168 -21.17 -6.88 19.08
N VAL A 169 -20.38 -6.63 18.02
CA VAL A 169 -20.41 -7.42 16.79
C VAL A 169 -19.97 -8.86 17.05
N ALA A 170 -18.90 -9.07 17.83
CA ALA A 170 -18.44 -10.40 18.23
C ALA A 170 -19.48 -11.11 19.09
N GLY A 171 -20.10 -10.41 20.05
CA GLY A 171 -21.19 -10.93 20.87
C GLY A 171 -22.42 -11.34 20.04
N ALA A 172 -22.86 -10.47 19.13
CA ALA A 172 -23.98 -10.74 18.23
C ALA A 172 -23.68 -11.83 17.20
N CYS A 173 -22.43 -11.92 16.71
CA CYS A 173 -22.01 -12.98 15.81
C CYS A 173 -21.97 -14.32 16.55
N TRP A 174 -21.46 -14.35 17.78
CA TRP A 174 -21.48 -15.54 18.64
C TRP A 174 -22.90 -15.98 19.00
N GLU A 175 -23.76 -15.03 19.35
CA GLU A 175 -25.18 -15.28 19.59
C GLU A 175 -25.87 -15.82 18.33
N GLY A 176 -25.62 -15.20 17.17
CA GLY A 176 -26.14 -15.64 15.88
C GLY A 176 -25.69 -17.06 15.52
N ILE A 177 -24.42 -17.40 15.74
CA ILE A 177 -23.88 -18.76 15.55
C ILE A 177 -24.54 -19.74 16.52
N ARG A 178 -24.59 -19.43 17.81
CA ARG A 178 -25.18 -20.31 18.84
C ARG A 178 -26.67 -20.51 18.60
N ARG A 179 -27.38 -19.48 18.13
CA ARG A 179 -28.78 -19.53 17.71
C ARG A 179 -28.97 -20.36 16.45
N MET A 180 -28.09 -20.22 15.46
CA MET A 180 -28.12 -21.02 14.24
C MET A 180 -27.87 -22.51 14.55
N ILE A 181 -26.91 -22.81 15.43
CA ILE A 181 -26.63 -24.18 15.90
C ILE A 181 -27.80 -24.72 16.74
N ALA A 182 -28.36 -23.93 17.66
CA ALA A 182 -29.51 -24.34 18.46
C ALA A 182 -30.73 -24.64 17.58
N LYS A 183 -31.00 -23.78 16.58
CA LYS A 183 -32.06 -23.98 15.59
C LYS A 183 -31.82 -25.25 14.75
N ALA A 184 -30.57 -25.49 14.32
CA ALA A 184 -30.19 -26.69 13.59
C ALA A 184 -30.30 -27.97 14.46
N GLN A 185 -30.11 -27.84 15.77
CA GLN A 185 -30.25 -28.93 16.75
C GLN A 185 -31.67 -29.04 17.35
N GLY A 186 -32.63 -28.21 16.91
CA GLY A 186 -33.99 -28.19 17.46
C GLY A 186 -34.10 -27.73 18.92
N LYS A 187 -33.06 -27.09 19.47
CA LYS A 187 -33.01 -26.61 20.86
C LYS A 187 -33.58 -25.18 20.97
N PRO A 188 -34.16 -24.83 22.13
CA PRO A 188 -34.64 -23.48 22.39
C PRO A 188 -33.50 -22.45 22.36
N ASP A 189 -33.88 -21.18 22.13
CA ASP A 189 -32.98 -20.07 21.88
C ASP A 189 -32.00 -19.84 23.06
N PRO A 190 -30.67 -19.81 22.84
CA PRO A 190 -29.69 -19.79 23.92
C PRO A 190 -29.60 -18.50 24.77
N GLY A 191 -30.35 -17.46 24.43
CA GLY A 191 -30.38 -16.17 25.13
C GLY A 191 -29.20 -15.23 24.83
N PRO A 192 -29.36 -13.91 25.07
CA PRO A 192 -28.38 -12.88 24.70
C PRO A 192 -27.12 -12.93 25.56
N VAL A 193 -25.99 -12.56 24.95
CA VAL A 193 -24.70 -12.51 25.64
C VAL A 193 -24.55 -11.17 26.36
N ASP A 194 -24.21 -11.21 27.65
CA ASP A 194 -24.02 -10.01 28.47
C ASP A 194 -22.69 -9.31 28.14
N THR A 195 -22.77 -8.28 27.29
CA THR A 195 -21.63 -7.45 26.85
C THR A 195 -20.98 -6.69 28.01
N ALA A 196 -21.68 -6.45 29.13
CA ALA A 196 -21.11 -5.74 30.27
C ALA A 196 -19.94 -6.49 30.93
N LYS A 197 -19.88 -7.82 30.77
CA LYS A 197 -18.76 -8.64 31.25
C LYS A 197 -17.49 -8.47 30.42
N MET A 198 -17.58 -7.94 29.20
CA MET A 198 -16.42 -7.68 28.34
C MET A 198 -15.69 -6.40 28.73
N ILE A 199 -16.29 -5.55 29.57
CA ILE A 199 -15.76 -4.22 29.98
C ILE A 199 -14.28 -4.28 30.42
N PRO A 200 -13.89 -5.15 31.36
CA PRO A 200 -12.50 -5.23 31.81
C PRO A 200 -11.53 -5.68 30.71
N VAL A 201 -11.94 -6.61 29.85
CA VAL A 201 -11.10 -7.17 28.78
C VAL A 201 -10.76 -6.09 27.76
N GLY A 202 -11.76 -5.30 27.36
CA GLY A 202 -11.52 -4.26 26.37
C GLY A 202 -10.71 -3.08 26.92
N GLN A 203 -10.75 -2.81 28.24
CA GLN A 203 -9.86 -1.84 28.89
C GLN A 203 -8.39 -2.30 28.86
N VAL A 204 -8.14 -3.58 29.15
CA VAL A 204 -6.80 -4.18 29.05
C VAL A 204 -6.26 -4.07 27.62
N GLY A 205 -7.06 -4.44 26.62
CA GLY A 205 -6.62 -4.38 25.24
C GLY A 205 -6.45 -2.95 24.72
N PHE A 206 -7.26 -1.99 25.17
CA PHE A 206 -7.03 -0.57 24.88
C PHE A 206 -5.68 -0.08 25.46
N GLY A 207 -5.38 -0.45 26.71
CA GLY A 207 -4.07 -0.19 27.31
C GLY A 207 -2.92 -0.82 26.52
N LEU A 208 -3.08 -2.06 26.05
CA LEU A 208 -2.10 -2.74 25.21
C LEU A 208 -1.84 -2.00 23.88
N LEU A 209 -2.89 -1.47 23.25
CA LEU A 209 -2.72 -0.66 22.02
C LEU A 209 -1.94 0.63 22.29
N ILE A 210 -2.18 1.31 23.41
CA ILE A 210 -1.40 2.50 23.80
C ILE A 210 0.06 2.13 24.01
N VAL A 211 0.34 1.05 24.74
CA VAL A 211 1.71 0.57 24.97
C VAL A 211 2.38 0.22 23.64
N MET A 212 1.68 -0.50 22.76
CA MET A 212 2.18 -0.84 21.43
C MET A 212 2.53 0.41 20.61
N ALA A 213 1.66 1.42 20.60
CA ALA A 213 1.91 2.68 19.89
C ALA A 213 3.16 3.39 20.44
N LEU A 214 3.31 3.46 21.77
CA LEU A 214 4.48 4.06 22.40
C LEU A 214 5.78 3.30 22.07
N VAL A 215 5.73 1.97 22.10
CA VAL A 215 6.87 1.11 21.75
C VAL A 215 7.28 1.32 20.30
N LEU A 216 6.34 1.35 19.36
CA LEU A 216 6.65 1.58 17.94
C LEU A 216 7.27 2.97 17.70
N VAL A 217 6.77 4.01 18.37
CA VAL A 217 7.36 5.35 18.32
C VAL A 217 8.81 5.33 18.85
N TRP A 218 9.05 4.65 19.96
CA TRP A 218 10.41 4.50 20.51
C TRP A 218 11.34 3.74 19.55
N VAL A 219 10.88 2.63 18.98
CA VAL A 219 11.66 1.85 18.01
C VAL A 219 12.01 2.70 16.78
N ASP A 220 11.07 3.47 16.24
CA ASP A 220 11.31 4.33 15.07
C ASP A 220 12.39 5.40 15.33
N ILE A 221 12.55 5.86 16.58
CA ILE A 221 13.60 6.79 17.00
C ILE A 221 14.93 6.06 17.23
N ALA A 222 14.90 4.90 17.88
CA ALA A 222 16.10 4.16 18.26
C ALA A 222 16.77 3.44 17.06
N ALA A 223 15.97 2.99 16.10
CA ALA A 223 16.41 2.28 14.91
C ALA A 223 15.67 2.83 13.66
N PRO A 224 16.07 4.02 13.18
CA PRO A 224 15.44 4.64 12.01
C PRO A 224 15.69 3.83 10.73
N LEU A 225 14.72 3.86 9.83
CA LEU A 225 14.81 3.34 8.46
C LEU A 225 15.71 4.21 7.57
#